data_AF-A0A358XQL2-F1
#
_entry.id   AF-A0A358XQL2-F1
#
_cell.length_a   1.000
_cell.length_b   1.000
_cell.length_c   1.000
_cell.angle_alpha   90.00
_cell.angle_beta   90.00
_cell.angle_gamma   90.00
#
_symmetry.space_group_name_H-M   'P 1'
#
loop_
_entity.id
_entity.type
_entity.pdbx_description
1 polymer ?
#
loop_
_entity_poly.entity_id
_entity_poly.type
_entity_poly.pdbx_seq_one_letter_code
_entity_poly.pdbx_strand_id
1 'polypeptide(L)'
;MMGNKISPYTLGIGNDFTYKNFSLSFFMNGAFGGRGLGHVRPYQWWLDSYEKQDVRNSSFNIKRDWYYNDPSVPELYGKKIELTDAIKESGNVFPTTTKFFYGKTAVDPAFEGNMKDRVKVRLAETYLLLAEAYWRANKPAQAKDAINAVRARAKASLIDATAINADLILDERARELIGEEMRRMTLARFGDDIFLRRVQTLNTQSKNVVKKEFILWPIPQEVIDSNTGAAFPQNPGY
;
A
#
# COMPACT_ATOMS: atom_id res chain seq x y z
N MET A 1 -0.50 43.61 0.67
CA MET A 1 -0.88 42.38 1.41
C MET A 1 -2.03 41.72 0.65
N MET A 2 -1.71 40.78 -0.25
CA MET A 2 -2.72 40.01 -0.98
C MET A 2 -3.13 38.82 -0.11
N GLY A 3 -4.34 38.86 0.44
CA GLY A 3 -4.97 37.69 1.04
C GLY A 3 -5.31 36.70 -0.06
N ASN A 4 -4.75 35.50 0.02
CA ASN A 4 -5.09 34.39 -0.86
C ASN A 4 -6.57 34.04 -0.65
N LYS A 5 -7.43 34.56 -1.54
CA LYS A 5 -8.83 34.16 -1.66
C LYS A 5 -8.87 32.68 -2.07
N ILE A 6 -9.40 31.85 -1.18
CA ILE A 6 -9.77 30.47 -1.48
C ILE A 6 -10.93 30.51 -2.50
N SER A 7 -10.79 29.79 -3.61
CA SER A 7 -11.73 29.78 -4.74
C SER A 7 -13.09 29.17 -4.37
N PRO A 8 -14.24 29.73 -4.84
CA PRO A 8 -15.58 29.43 -4.31
C PRO A 8 -16.29 28.21 -4.94
N TYR A 9 -15.57 27.18 -5.40
CA TYR A 9 -16.23 25.98 -5.96
C TYR A 9 -16.51 24.96 -4.87
N THR A 10 -17.60 25.18 -4.14
CA THR A 10 -18.13 24.28 -3.11
C THR A 10 -19.30 23.47 -3.70
N LEU A 11 -19.10 22.17 -3.88
CA LEU A 11 -20.18 21.22 -4.15
C LEU A 11 -20.15 20.18 -3.03
N GLY A 12 -20.86 20.48 -1.95
CA GLY A 12 -21.19 19.52 -0.90
C GLY A 12 -22.35 18.67 -1.40
N ILE A 13 -22.10 17.39 -1.70
CA ILE A 13 -23.15 16.40 -1.90
C ILE A 13 -22.71 15.11 -1.20
N GLY A 14 -23.59 14.65 -0.31
CA GLY A 14 -23.35 13.69 0.76
C GLY A 14 -22.98 12.28 0.31
N ASN A 15 -22.06 11.72 1.09
CA ASN A 15 -22.09 10.37 1.63
C ASN A 15 -21.22 10.47 2.90
N ASP A 16 -21.81 11.03 3.95
CA ASP A 16 -21.10 11.34 5.18
C ASP A 16 -20.72 10.07 5.93
N PHE A 17 -19.47 9.65 5.79
CA PHE A 17 -18.82 8.81 6.80
C PHE A 17 -18.46 9.70 7.99
N THR A 18 -19.45 10.03 8.80
CA THR A 18 -19.27 10.90 9.96
C THR A 18 -18.67 10.10 11.12
N TYR A 19 -17.39 10.33 11.42
CA TYR A 19 -16.82 9.89 12.71
C TYR A 19 -16.68 11.11 13.61
N LYS A 20 -17.46 11.18 14.70
CA LYS A 20 -17.37 12.24 15.74
C LYS A 20 -17.08 13.64 15.17
N ASN A 21 -17.99 14.17 14.33
CA ASN A 21 -17.89 15.51 13.72
C ASN A 21 -16.90 15.64 12.54
N PHE A 22 -16.50 14.51 11.95
CA PHE A 22 -15.71 14.48 10.73
C PHE A 22 -16.58 14.07 9.53
N SER A 23 -17.12 15.03 8.77
CA SER A 23 -17.67 14.73 7.45
C SER A 23 -16.52 14.55 6.47
N LEU A 24 -16.45 13.42 5.75
CA LEU A 24 -15.47 13.18 4.69
C LEU A 24 -15.74 14.01 3.40
N SER A 25 -16.12 15.29 3.54
CA SER A 25 -16.29 16.24 2.44
C SER A 25 -14.94 16.89 2.05
N PHE A 26 -14.02 16.10 1.48
CA PHE A 26 -12.70 16.62 1.12
C PHE A 26 -12.80 17.88 0.26
N PHE A 27 -11.95 18.88 0.53
CA PHE A 27 -11.66 19.93 -0.43
C PHE A 27 -11.09 19.28 -1.70
N MET A 28 -11.96 19.06 -2.68
CA MET A 28 -11.66 18.43 -3.96
C MET A 28 -10.91 19.42 -4.86
N ASN A 29 -9.67 19.71 -4.52
CA ASN A 29 -8.77 20.46 -5.39
C ASN A 29 -7.60 19.56 -5.77
N GLY A 30 -7.23 19.56 -7.06
CA GLY A 30 -6.07 18.82 -7.57
C GLY A 30 -4.76 19.15 -6.84
N ALA A 31 -4.68 20.34 -6.23
CA ALA A 31 -3.56 20.75 -5.38
C ALA A 31 -3.39 19.91 -4.09
N PHE A 32 -4.43 19.21 -3.62
CA PHE A 32 -4.40 18.41 -2.38
C PHE A 32 -4.49 16.89 -2.61
N GLY A 33 -4.31 16.45 -3.86
CA GLY A 33 -4.23 15.04 -4.24
C GLY A 33 -5.57 14.34 -4.53
N GLY A 34 -6.72 15.04 -4.51
CA GLY A 34 -8.03 14.45 -4.82
C GLY A 34 -8.69 13.68 -3.65
N ARG A 35 -9.73 12.88 -3.95
CA ARG A 35 -10.42 12.00 -2.98
C ARG A 35 -9.50 10.83 -2.62
N GLY A 36 -9.26 10.65 -1.33
CA GLY A 36 -8.53 9.50 -0.82
C GLY A 36 -9.35 8.22 -1.00
N LEU A 37 -8.89 7.31 -1.85
CA LEU A 37 -9.40 5.95 -1.91
C LEU A 37 -8.45 5.10 -1.08
N GLY A 38 -8.81 4.83 0.17
CA GLY A 38 -8.03 4.08 1.16
C GLY A 38 -7.90 2.58 0.83
N HIS A 39 -7.58 2.24 -0.42
CA HIS A 39 -7.45 0.86 -0.92
C HIS A 39 -6.45 0.03 -0.12
N VAL A 40 -5.39 0.66 0.37
CA VAL A 40 -4.34 0.01 1.14
C VAL A 40 -4.11 0.82 2.40
N ARG A 41 -4.30 0.19 3.56
CA ARG A 41 -3.84 0.68 4.86
C ARG A 41 -2.45 0.13 5.11
N PRO A 42 -1.38 0.95 5.02
CA PRO A 42 -0.04 0.49 5.32
C PRO A 42 0.09 0.13 6.79
N TYR A 43 0.90 -0.88 7.09
CA TYR A 43 1.34 -1.15 8.46
C TYR A 43 2.39 -0.12 8.90
N GLN A 44 2.52 0.06 10.22
CA GLN A 44 3.47 1.02 10.79
C GLN A 44 4.92 0.74 10.36
N TRP A 45 5.36 -0.52 10.38
CA TRP A 45 6.70 -0.90 9.93
C TRP A 45 7.00 -0.44 8.49
N TRP A 46 6.00 -0.41 7.61
CA TRP A 46 6.20 0.01 6.23
C TRP A 46 6.41 1.52 6.15
N LEU A 47 5.66 2.29 6.94
CA LEU A 47 5.83 3.74 7.05
C LEU A 47 7.22 4.09 7.60
N ASP A 48 7.71 3.29 8.54
CA ASP A 48 9.01 3.48 9.21
C ASP A 48 10.18 2.92 8.39
N SER A 49 9.92 2.13 7.34
CA SER A 49 10.94 1.46 6.54
C SER A 49 11.73 2.39 5.60
N TYR A 50 11.34 3.65 5.51
CA TYR A 50 11.93 4.62 4.59
C TYR A 50 13.02 5.45 5.24
N GLU A 51 14.11 5.65 4.50
CA GLU A 51 15.12 6.64 4.85
C GLU A 51 14.58 8.06 4.68
N LYS A 52 15.15 9.02 5.41
CA LYS A 52 14.68 10.42 5.39
C LYS A 52 14.74 11.05 3.98
N GLN A 53 15.75 10.70 3.20
CA GLN A 53 15.99 11.20 1.85
C GLN A 53 15.19 10.47 0.76
N ASP A 54 14.56 9.34 1.09
CA ASP A 54 13.79 8.55 0.13
C ASP A 54 12.54 9.32 -0.31
N VAL A 55 12.47 9.70 -1.59
CA VAL A 55 11.39 10.53 -2.12
C VAL A 55 10.04 9.82 -2.08
N ARG A 56 10.01 8.49 -2.00
CA ARG A 56 8.78 7.70 -1.83
C ARG A 56 8.11 7.98 -0.49
N ASN A 57 8.89 8.42 0.51
CA ASN A 57 8.39 8.79 1.83
C ASN A 57 7.77 10.21 1.89
N SER A 58 7.92 11.00 0.84
CA SER A 58 7.46 12.39 0.81
C SER A 58 5.95 12.53 1.03
N SER A 59 5.53 13.69 1.50
CA SER A 59 4.11 14.05 1.70
C SER A 59 3.28 14.00 0.42
N PHE A 60 3.92 14.03 -0.75
CA PHE A 60 3.27 13.89 -2.06
C PHE A 60 2.90 12.43 -2.39
N ASN A 61 3.66 11.47 -1.85
CA ASN A 61 3.48 10.04 -2.12
C ASN A 61 2.72 9.32 -1.00
N ILE A 62 2.85 9.81 0.24
CA ILE A 62 2.18 9.30 1.42
C ILE A 62 1.52 10.46 2.16
N LYS A 63 0.19 10.49 2.14
CA LYS A 63 -0.61 11.45 2.90
C LYS A 63 -0.70 11.00 4.34
N ARG A 64 -0.20 11.84 5.25
CA ARG A 64 -0.22 11.62 6.71
C ARG A 64 -1.06 12.65 7.45
N ASP A 65 -1.19 13.84 6.86
CA ASP A 65 -1.85 14.96 7.47
C ASP A 65 -3.28 15.07 6.94
N TRP A 66 -4.21 15.18 7.90
CA TRP A 66 -5.64 15.29 7.68
C TRP A 66 -6.16 16.48 8.47
N TYR A 67 -7.22 17.10 7.96
CA TYR A 67 -7.77 18.34 8.52
C TYR A 67 -9.29 18.22 8.59
N TYR A 68 -9.88 18.77 9.65
CA TYR A 68 -11.32 18.93 9.72
C TYR A 68 -11.80 19.92 8.67
N ASN A 69 -12.94 19.64 8.10
CA ASN A 69 -13.48 20.26 6.88
C ASN A 69 -15.00 20.47 6.98
N ASP A 70 -15.62 20.13 8.10
CA ASP A 70 -17.03 20.39 8.37
C ASP A 70 -17.22 21.85 8.82
N PRO A 71 -17.81 22.72 7.98
CA PRO A 71 -18.00 24.13 8.32
C PRO A 71 -19.05 24.34 9.42
N SER A 72 -19.87 23.33 9.74
CA SER A 72 -20.85 23.39 10.83
C SER A 72 -20.22 23.31 12.23
N VAL A 73 -18.91 22.99 12.29
CA VAL A 73 -18.12 22.85 13.51
C VAL A 73 -16.92 23.82 13.46
N PRO A 74 -17.15 25.15 13.55
CA PRO A 74 -16.15 26.17 13.24
C PRO A 74 -14.89 26.09 14.11
N GLU A 75 -15.02 25.57 15.33
CA GLU A 75 -13.94 25.41 16.28
C GLU A 75 -12.95 24.31 15.87
N LEU A 76 -13.36 23.34 15.06
CA LEU A 76 -12.49 22.30 14.52
C LEU A 76 -12.10 22.58 13.08
N TYR A 77 -12.94 23.28 12.32
CA TYR A 77 -12.73 23.55 10.91
C TYR A 77 -11.32 24.07 10.57
N GLY A 78 -10.67 23.42 9.61
CA GLY A 78 -9.30 23.73 9.17
C GLY A 78 -8.20 23.28 10.13
N LYS A 79 -8.51 22.75 11.33
CA LYS A 79 -7.50 22.23 12.25
C LYS A 79 -7.01 20.86 11.81
N LYS A 80 -5.73 20.60 12.04
CA LYS A 80 -5.11 19.29 11.80
C LYS A 80 -5.68 18.26 12.77
N ILE A 81 -6.01 17.08 12.27
CA ILE A 81 -6.47 15.93 13.05
C ILE A 81 -5.27 15.28 13.72
N GLU A 82 -5.38 15.03 15.02
CA GLU A 82 -4.45 14.16 15.74
C GLU A 82 -4.81 12.70 15.48
N LEU A 83 -3.92 11.96 14.80
CA LEU A 83 -4.15 10.56 14.44
C LEU A 83 -3.86 9.62 15.62
N THR A 84 -4.82 9.53 16.54
CA THR A 84 -4.80 8.54 17.63
C THR A 84 -4.90 7.11 17.08
N ASP A 85 -4.49 6.12 17.87
CA ASP A 85 -4.60 4.70 17.49
C ASP A 85 -6.05 4.30 17.21
N ALA A 86 -7.00 4.75 18.02
CA ALA A 86 -8.42 4.52 17.81
C ALA A 86 -8.92 5.05 16.44
N ILE A 87 -8.44 6.23 16.01
CA ILE A 87 -8.80 6.80 14.69
C ILE A 87 -8.19 5.94 13.57
N LYS A 88 -6.92 5.55 13.68
CA LYS A 88 -6.25 4.71 12.67
C LYS A 88 -6.90 3.32 12.58
N GLU A 89 -7.30 2.76 13.71
CA GLU A 89 -7.96 1.46 13.81
C GLU A 89 -9.37 1.48 13.23
N SER A 90 -10.09 2.61 13.34
CA SER A 90 -11.42 2.77 12.73
C SER A 90 -11.42 2.55 11.21
N GLY A 91 -10.26 2.71 10.55
CA GLY A 91 -10.15 2.58 9.10
C GLY A 91 -10.73 3.77 8.32
N ASN A 92 -11.14 4.85 9.01
CA ASN A 92 -11.65 6.05 8.35
C ASN A 92 -10.53 7.02 7.96
N VAL A 93 -9.55 7.20 8.84
CA VAL A 93 -8.43 8.13 8.63
C VAL A 93 -7.13 7.47 9.08
N PHE A 94 -6.18 7.35 8.16
CA PHE A 94 -4.88 6.74 8.41
C PHE A 94 -3.85 7.23 7.39
N PRO A 95 -2.53 7.12 7.68
CA PRO A 95 -1.50 7.37 6.68
C PRO A 95 -1.70 6.48 5.44
N THR A 96 -1.80 7.06 4.25
CA THR A 96 -2.15 6.30 3.05
C THR A 96 -1.35 6.75 1.83
N THR A 97 -1.13 5.83 0.89
CA THR A 97 -0.45 6.16 -0.37
C THR A 97 -1.38 6.94 -1.29
N THR A 98 -0.85 7.99 -1.92
CA THR A 98 -1.58 8.81 -2.90
C THR A 98 -1.70 8.13 -4.27
N LYS A 99 -1.04 6.97 -4.47
CA LYS A 99 -1.06 6.21 -5.73
C LYS A 99 -2.47 5.93 -6.24
N PHE A 100 -3.41 5.65 -5.34
CA PHE A 100 -4.79 5.31 -5.68
C PHE A 100 -5.76 6.50 -5.58
N PHE A 101 -5.26 7.68 -5.22
CA PHE A 101 -6.13 8.85 -5.11
C PHE A 101 -6.67 9.25 -6.47
N TYR A 102 -7.92 9.72 -6.44
CA TYR A 102 -8.68 10.06 -7.62
C TYR A 102 -9.47 11.34 -7.37
N GLY A 103 -9.44 12.28 -8.29
CA GLY A 103 -10.30 13.47 -8.24
C GLY A 103 -11.64 13.17 -8.90
N LYS A 104 -12.76 13.46 -8.21
CA LYS A 104 -14.08 13.50 -8.85
C LYS A 104 -14.00 14.45 -10.04
N THR A 105 -14.58 14.04 -11.16
CA THR A 105 -14.63 14.91 -12.34
C THR A 105 -15.66 16.00 -12.11
N ALA A 106 -15.48 17.15 -12.74
CA ALA A 106 -16.50 18.20 -12.73
C ALA A 106 -17.81 17.76 -13.43
N VAL A 107 -17.74 16.69 -14.22
CA VAL A 107 -18.86 16.14 -15.00
C VAL A 107 -19.80 15.31 -14.14
N ASP A 108 -19.25 14.55 -13.17
CA ASP A 108 -20.06 13.76 -12.23
C ASP A 108 -19.51 13.86 -10.80
N PRO A 109 -19.98 14.85 -10.01
CA PRO A 109 -19.65 14.99 -8.60
C PRO A 109 -20.17 13.84 -7.72
N ALA A 110 -21.13 13.04 -8.19
CA ALA A 110 -21.66 11.88 -7.48
C ALA A 110 -20.86 10.59 -7.77
N PHE A 111 -19.90 10.64 -8.70
CA PHE A 111 -19.09 9.47 -9.05
C PHE A 111 -18.30 8.93 -7.86
N GLU A 112 -18.61 7.68 -7.49
CA GLU A 112 -17.96 6.92 -6.41
C GLU A 112 -16.83 6.00 -6.94
N GLY A 113 -16.65 5.90 -8.26
CA GLY A 113 -15.69 5.00 -8.89
C GLY A 113 -14.26 5.55 -8.97
N ASN A 114 -13.37 4.75 -9.58
CA ASN A 114 -12.01 5.14 -9.92
C ASN A 114 -11.68 4.69 -11.34
N MET A 115 -11.34 5.64 -12.22
CA MET A 115 -10.97 5.38 -13.63
C MET A 115 -9.46 5.46 -13.88
N LYS A 116 -8.64 5.54 -12.83
CA LYS A 116 -7.18 5.57 -12.94
C LYS A 116 -6.65 4.22 -13.38
N ASP A 117 -5.73 4.24 -14.34
CA ASP A 117 -5.02 3.04 -14.77
C ASP A 117 -4.35 2.34 -13.60
N ARG A 118 -4.50 1.01 -13.56
CA ARG A 118 -3.79 0.16 -12.61
C ARG A 118 -2.55 -0.41 -13.29
N VAL A 119 -1.39 0.07 -12.86
CA VAL A 119 -0.10 -0.44 -13.36
C VAL A 119 0.04 -1.90 -12.95
N LYS A 120 0.07 -2.80 -13.94
CA LYS A 120 0.28 -4.24 -13.73
C LYS A 120 1.72 -4.68 -13.82
N VAL A 121 2.51 -4.00 -14.64
CA VAL A 121 3.94 -4.24 -14.81
C VAL A 121 4.61 -2.90 -14.99
N ARG A 122 5.79 -2.73 -14.39
CA ARG A 122 6.62 -1.54 -14.57
C ARG A 122 8.09 -1.85 -14.41
N LEU A 123 8.92 -1.01 -15.03
CA LEU A 123 10.36 -1.23 -15.10
C LEU A 123 11.04 -1.46 -13.73
N ALA A 124 10.61 -0.77 -12.66
CA ALA A 124 11.23 -0.99 -11.35
C ALA A 124 10.96 -2.40 -10.80
N GLU A 125 9.79 -2.99 -11.10
CA GLU A 125 9.53 -4.40 -10.74
C GLU A 125 10.47 -5.33 -11.50
N THR A 126 10.72 -5.07 -12.78
CA THR A 126 11.69 -5.82 -13.59
C THR A 126 13.09 -5.78 -12.98
N TYR A 127 13.56 -4.61 -12.53
CA TYR A 127 14.84 -4.50 -11.81
C TYR A 127 14.86 -5.30 -10.51
N LEU A 128 13.76 -5.31 -9.76
CA LEU A 128 13.66 -6.06 -8.50
C LEU A 128 13.60 -7.58 -8.74
N LEU A 129 12.96 -8.03 -9.82
CA LEU A 129 13.00 -9.43 -10.26
C LEU A 129 14.39 -9.83 -10.73
N LEU A 130 15.07 -8.95 -11.47
CA LEU A 130 16.45 -9.16 -11.92
C LEU A 130 17.42 -9.25 -10.74
N ALA A 131 17.29 -8.37 -9.75
CA ALA A 131 18.08 -8.42 -8.53
C ALA A 131 17.91 -9.74 -7.78
N GLU A 132 16.68 -10.23 -7.68
CA GLU A 132 16.40 -11.53 -7.08
C GLU A 132 17.01 -12.69 -7.89
N ALA A 133 16.86 -12.68 -9.21
CA ALA A 133 17.42 -13.72 -10.07
C ALA A 133 18.95 -13.79 -9.95
N TYR A 134 19.63 -12.64 -9.93
CA TYR A 134 21.07 -12.59 -9.71
C TYR A 134 21.47 -13.06 -8.31
N TRP A 135 20.74 -12.67 -7.26
CA TRP A 135 20.99 -13.15 -5.91
C TRP A 135 20.90 -14.69 -5.84
N ARG A 136 19.85 -15.29 -6.40
CA ARG A 136 19.68 -16.74 -6.47
C ARG A 136 20.73 -17.45 -7.33
N ALA A 137 21.27 -16.77 -8.34
CA ALA A 137 22.37 -17.25 -9.16
C ALA A 137 23.76 -17.05 -8.52
N ASN A 138 23.82 -16.69 -7.22
CA ASN A 138 25.05 -16.38 -6.48
C ASN A 138 25.89 -15.27 -7.14
N LYS A 139 25.20 -14.23 -7.68
CA LYS A 139 25.76 -13.08 -8.39
C LYS A 139 25.44 -11.77 -7.65
N PRO A 140 25.96 -11.56 -6.42
CA PRO A 140 25.55 -10.45 -5.56
C PRO A 140 25.95 -9.08 -6.11
N ALA A 141 27.04 -8.97 -6.88
CA ALA A 141 27.44 -7.72 -7.52
C ALA A 141 26.38 -7.24 -8.53
N GLN A 142 25.92 -8.12 -9.41
CA GLN A 142 24.86 -7.81 -10.37
C GLN A 142 23.50 -7.58 -9.69
N ALA A 143 23.21 -8.32 -8.63
CA ALA A 143 21.99 -8.11 -7.84
C ALA A 143 21.95 -6.70 -7.22
N LYS A 144 23.10 -6.27 -6.66
CA LYS A 144 23.32 -4.94 -6.12
C LYS A 144 23.16 -3.85 -7.18
N ASP A 145 23.71 -4.03 -8.37
CA ASP A 145 23.54 -3.04 -9.45
C ASP A 145 22.06 -2.90 -9.86
N ALA A 146 21.34 -4.01 -9.99
CA ALA A 146 19.92 -4.01 -10.35
C ALA A 146 19.04 -3.31 -9.30
N ILE A 147 19.22 -3.60 -8.01
CA ILE A 147 18.42 -2.97 -6.95
C ILE A 147 18.82 -1.50 -6.71
N ASN A 148 20.11 -1.16 -6.87
CA ASN A 148 20.57 0.22 -6.77
C ASN A 148 20.01 1.12 -7.87
N ALA A 149 19.64 0.58 -9.04
CA ALA A 149 18.90 1.35 -10.05
C ALA A 149 17.58 1.91 -9.49
N VAL A 150 16.86 1.10 -8.72
CA VAL A 150 15.60 1.51 -8.06
C VAL A 150 15.86 2.48 -6.91
N ARG A 151 16.85 2.16 -6.06
CA ARG A 151 17.19 2.96 -4.87
C ARG A 151 17.73 4.34 -5.25
N ALA A 152 18.61 4.44 -6.25
CA ALA A 152 19.14 5.70 -6.77
C ALA A 152 18.02 6.62 -7.26
N ARG A 153 17.06 6.09 -8.05
CA ARG A 153 15.91 6.86 -8.52
C ARG A 153 15.06 7.36 -7.35
N ALA A 154 14.89 6.54 -6.32
CA ALA A 154 14.18 6.90 -5.10
C ALA A 154 14.99 7.83 -4.17
N LYS A 155 16.25 8.14 -4.49
CA LYS A 155 17.21 8.83 -3.61
C LYS A 155 17.46 8.11 -2.28
N ALA A 156 17.17 6.82 -2.19
CA ALA A 156 17.57 5.99 -1.05
C ALA A 156 19.07 5.69 -1.12
N SER A 157 19.69 5.41 0.02
CA SER A 157 21.12 5.09 0.11
C SER A 157 21.44 3.90 -0.78
N LEU A 158 22.52 3.97 -1.55
CA LEU A 158 22.97 2.79 -2.30
C LEU A 158 23.48 1.73 -1.32
N ILE A 159 23.36 0.46 -1.71
CA ILE A 159 23.84 -0.66 -0.91
C ILE A 159 25.02 -1.35 -1.58
N ASP A 160 25.77 -2.09 -0.77
CA ASP A 160 26.85 -2.96 -1.21
C ASP A 160 26.35 -4.38 -1.52
N ALA A 161 27.16 -5.11 -2.31
CA ALA A 161 26.86 -6.48 -2.71
C ALA A 161 26.72 -7.43 -1.51
N THR A 162 27.43 -7.14 -0.41
CA THR A 162 27.39 -7.92 0.85
C THR A 162 26.06 -7.79 1.60
N ALA A 163 25.29 -6.73 1.33
CA ALA A 163 23.99 -6.53 1.96
C ALA A 163 22.87 -7.33 1.27
N ILE A 164 23.11 -7.85 0.06
CA ILE A 164 22.09 -8.53 -0.74
C ILE A 164 21.68 -9.84 -0.07
N ASN A 165 20.42 -9.90 0.34
CA ASN A 165 19.75 -11.10 0.82
C ASN A 165 18.25 -11.03 0.50
N ALA A 166 17.54 -12.13 0.77
CA ALA A 166 16.10 -12.21 0.56
C ALA A 166 15.34 -11.06 1.24
N ASP A 167 15.75 -10.69 2.44
CA ASP A 167 15.02 -9.73 3.24
C ASP A 167 15.11 -8.32 2.71
N LEU A 168 16.31 -7.91 2.35
CA LEU A 168 16.56 -6.62 1.72
C LEU A 168 15.82 -6.48 0.39
N ILE A 169 15.80 -7.53 -0.44
CA ILE A 169 15.06 -7.52 -1.71
C ILE A 169 13.55 -7.39 -1.44
N LEU A 170 13.01 -8.18 -0.52
CA LEU A 170 11.60 -8.16 -0.17
C LEU A 170 11.15 -6.84 0.45
N ASP A 171 11.99 -6.19 1.24
CA ASP A 171 11.72 -4.87 1.83
C ASP A 171 11.71 -3.78 0.77
N GLU A 172 12.66 -3.83 -0.17
CA GLU A 172 12.68 -2.89 -1.29
C GLU A 172 11.45 -3.06 -2.20
N ARG A 173 11.03 -4.30 -2.44
CA ARG A 173 9.77 -4.61 -3.13
C ARG A 173 8.56 -4.04 -2.38
N ALA A 174 8.52 -4.13 -1.05
CA ALA A 174 7.41 -3.61 -0.26
C ALA A 174 7.32 -2.08 -0.34
N ARG A 175 8.45 -1.37 -0.25
CA ARG A 175 8.52 0.10 -0.42
C ARG A 175 8.10 0.53 -1.83
N GLU A 176 8.61 -0.17 -2.83
CA GLU A 176 8.45 0.21 -4.23
C GLU A 176 7.04 -0.13 -4.75
N LEU A 177 6.52 -1.32 -4.46
CA LEU A 177 5.35 -1.91 -5.12
C LEU A 177 4.11 -2.01 -4.23
N ILE A 178 3.98 -1.13 -3.23
CA ILE A 178 2.79 -1.11 -2.35
C ILE A 178 1.50 -1.03 -3.19
N GLY A 179 0.61 -1.99 -2.99
CA GLY A 179 -0.67 -2.12 -3.70
C GLY A 179 -0.58 -2.45 -5.21
N GLU A 180 0.61 -2.72 -5.74
CA GLU A 180 0.80 -3.17 -7.14
C GLU A 180 1.31 -4.61 -7.23
N GLU A 181 2.09 -5.06 -6.25
CA GLU A 181 2.57 -6.44 -6.19
C GLU A 181 1.52 -7.38 -5.59
N MET A 182 1.39 -8.58 -6.18
CA MET A 182 0.71 -9.71 -5.52
C MET A 182 1.60 -10.27 -4.39
N ARG A 183 1.66 -9.54 -3.27
CA ARG A 183 2.66 -9.77 -2.21
C ARG A 183 2.69 -11.20 -1.67
N ARG A 184 1.52 -11.84 -1.51
CA ARG A 184 1.43 -13.24 -1.07
C ARG A 184 2.14 -14.18 -2.04
N MET A 185 1.95 -14.00 -3.35
CA MET A 185 2.60 -14.83 -4.38
C MET A 185 4.11 -14.64 -4.36
N THR A 186 4.58 -13.39 -4.21
CA THR A 186 6.02 -13.14 -4.05
C THR A 186 6.56 -13.84 -2.82
N LEU A 187 5.95 -13.66 -1.65
CA LEU A 187 6.42 -14.29 -0.41
C LEU A 187 6.44 -15.82 -0.52
N ALA A 188 5.39 -16.42 -1.08
CA ALA A 188 5.32 -17.86 -1.31
C ALA A 188 6.45 -18.37 -2.22
N ARG A 189 6.76 -17.64 -3.32
CA ARG A 189 7.87 -17.98 -4.23
C ARG A 189 9.25 -17.82 -3.59
N PHE A 190 9.38 -16.98 -2.56
CA PHE A 190 10.61 -16.89 -1.78
C PHE A 190 10.83 -18.12 -0.88
N GLY A 191 9.75 -18.79 -0.49
CA GLY A 191 9.77 -20.00 0.32
C GLY A 191 8.69 -19.96 1.39
N ASP A 192 8.23 -21.13 1.80
CA ASP A 192 7.30 -21.35 2.91
C ASP A 192 7.76 -20.72 4.23
N ASP A 193 9.03 -20.89 4.59
CA ASP A 193 9.59 -20.33 5.82
C ASP A 193 9.66 -18.80 5.75
N ILE A 194 9.97 -18.22 4.58
CA ILE A 194 9.94 -16.78 4.37
C ILE A 194 8.51 -16.26 4.44
N PHE A 195 7.57 -16.91 3.76
CA PHE A 195 6.15 -16.55 3.81
C PHE A 195 5.63 -16.52 5.25
N LEU A 196 5.82 -17.62 5.98
CA LEU A 196 5.32 -17.76 7.34
C LEU A 196 5.94 -16.71 8.26
N ARG A 197 7.28 -16.63 8.30
CA ARG A 197 8.01 -15.67 9.15
C ARG A 197 7.58 -14.23 8.84
N ARG A 198 7.52 -13.85 7.56
CA ARG A 198 7.17 -12.48 7.17
C ARG A 198 5.74 -12.13 7.59
N VAL A 199 4.78 -13.04 7.44
CA VAL A 199 3.40 -12.80 7.90
C VAL A 199 3.34 -12.71 9.43
N GLN A 200 4.00 -13.62 10.15
CA GLN A 200 4.02 -13.62 11.62
C GLN A 200 4.69 -12.38 12.21
N THR A 201 5.75 -11.88 11.60
CA THR A 201 6.48 -10.71 12.10
C THR A 201 5.84 -9.38 11.68
N LEU A 202 5.31 -9.28 10.46
CA LEU A 202 4.96 -7.98 9.87
C LEU A 202 3.45 -7.74 9.69
N ASN A 203 2.61 -8.76 9.84
CA ASN A 203 1.16 -8.64 9.69
C ASN A 203 0.46 -8.78 11.04
N THR A 204 0.00 -7.67 11.61
CA THR A 204 -0.65 -7.65 12.93
C THR A 204 -2.00 -8.36 12.97
N GLN A 205 -2.67 -8.53 11.83
CA GLN A 205 -3.99 -9.16 11.74
C GLN A 205 -3.90 -10.67 11.59
N SER A 206 -2.96 -11.15 10.77
CA SER A 206 -2.86 -12.56 10.41
C SER A 206 -1.78 -13.33 11.17
N LYS A 207 -0.91 -12.66 11.93
CA LYS A 207 0.24 -13.30 12.59
C LYS A 207 -0.10 -14.52 13.47
N ASN A 208 -1.25 -14.48 14.15
CA ASN A 208 -1.63 -15.53 15.11
C ASN A 208 -2.41 -16.68 14.47
N VAL A 209 -2.83 -16.53 13.21
CA VAL A 209 -3.69 -17.52 12.52
C VAL A 209 -3.02 -18.12 11.29
N VAL A 210 -1.98 -17.49 10.74
CA VAL A 210 -1.22 -18.03 9.61
C VAL A 210 -0.49 -19.30 10.01
N LYS A 211 -0.52 -20.31 9.13
CA LYS A 211 0.22 -21.56 9.25
C LYS A 211 1.06 -21.81 8.00
N LYS A 212 2.02 -22.73 8.10
CA LYS A 212 2.92 -23.07 6.99
C LYS A 212 2.15 -23.63 5.79
N GLU A 213 1.11 -24.41 6.09
CA GLU A 213 0.18 -25.05 5.16
C GLU A 213 -0.63 -24.04 4.33
N PHE A 214 -0.84 -22.82 4.86
CA PHE A 214 -1.61 -21.76 4.20
C PHE A 214 -0.82 -21.05 3.09
N ILE A 215 0.32 -21.58 2.67
CA ILE A 215 1.00 -21.13 1.46
C ILE A 215 0.16 -21.43 0.22
N LEU A 216 -0.52 -22.58 0.18
CA LEU A 216 -1.52 -22.92 -0.81
C LEU A 216 -2.92 -22.60 -0.29
N TRP A 217 -3.87 -22.36 -1.20
CA TRP A 217 -5.29 -22.25 -0.86
C TRP A 217 -5.95 -23.63 -0.83
N PRO A 218 -7.06 -23.81 -0.11
CA PRO A 218 -7.84 -25.02 -0.24
C PRO A 218 -8.36 -25.14 -1.67
N ILE A 219 -8.32 -26.35 -2.20
CA ILE A 219 -9.05 -26.72 -3.41
C ILE A 219 -10.54 -26.63 -3.06
N PRO A 220 -11.37 -25.94 -3.87
CA PRO A 220 -12.82 -25.89 -3.64
C PRO A 220 -13.42 -27.30 -3.57
N GLN A 221 -14.25 -27.56 -2.55
CA GLN A 221 -14.80 -28.91 -2.31
C GLN A 221 -15.60 -29.43 -3.52
N GLU A 222 -16.34 -28.55 -4.20
CA GLU A 222 -17.08 -28.89 -5.42
C GLU A 222 -16.19 -29.46 -6.54
N VAL A 223 -14.92 -29.03 -6.63
CA VAL A 223 -13.96 -29.54 -7.62
C VAL A 223 -13.50 -30.94 -7.25
N ILE A 224 -13.30 -31.21 -5.96
CA ILE A 224 -12.95 -32.54 -5.45
C ILE A 224 -14.13 -33.50 -5.66
N ASP A 225 -15.34 -33.11 -5.25
CA ASP A 225 -16.54 -33.93 -5.33
C ASP A 225 -16.94 -34.26 -6.77
N SER A 226 -16.69 -33.34 -7.71
CA SER A 226 -16.97 -33.55 -9.14
C SER A 226 -15.95 -34.46 -9.83
N ASN A 227 -14.80 -34.75 -9.20
CA ASN A 227 -13.76 -35.57 -9.82
C ASN A 227 -14.01 -37.07 -9.59
N THR A 228 -14.76 -37.70 -10.49
CA THR A 228 -15.11 -39.12 -10.39
C THR A 228 -14.08 -40.07 -10.98
N GLY A 229 -13.10 -39.56 -11.74
CA GLY A 229 -12.15 -40.36 -12.50
C GLY A 229 -10.88 -40.77 -11.75
N ALA A 230 -10.56 -40.11 -10.63
CA ALA A 230 -9.37 -40.40 -9.82
C ALA A 230 -9.52 -39.80 -8.40
N ALA A 231 -8.68 -40.23 -7.46
CA ALA A 231 -8.55 -39.53 -6.19
C ALA A 231 -7.95 -38.13 -6.42
N PHE A 232 -8.61 -37.08 -5.92
CA PHE A 232 -8.12 -35.70 -5.99
C PHE A 232 -7.98 -35.13 -4.57
N PRO A 233 -6.87 -35.44 -3.88
CA PRO A 233 -6.71 -35.09 -2.47
C PRO A 233 -6.59 -33.57 -2.28
N GLN A 234 -7.03 -33.11 -1.12
CA GLN A 234 -6.89 -31.73 -0.69
C GLN A 234 -5.41 -31.36 -0.47
N ASN A 235 -5.11 -30.06 -0.55
CA ASN A 235 -3.81 -29.54 -0.13
C ASN A 235 -3.57 -29.82 1.36
N PRO A 236 -2.33 -30.12 1.80
CA PRO A 236 -2.04 -30.38 3.20
C PRO A 236 -2.55 -29.25 4.11
N GLY A 237 -3.20 -29.61 5.23
CA GLY A 237 -3.68 -28.66 6.24
C GLY A 237 -5.12 -28.15 6.08
N TYR A 238 -5.87 -28.69 5.11
CA TYR A 238 -7.28 -28.40 4.86
C TYR A 238 -8.13 -29.67 4.90
#